data_AF-A0A3D1ACE5-F1
#
_entry.id   AF-A0A3D1ACE5-F1
#
_cell.length_a   1.000
_cell.length_b   1.000
_cell.length_c   1.000
_cell.angle_alpha   90.00
_cell.angle_beta   90.00
_cell.angle_gamma   90.00
#
_symmetry.space_group_name_H-M   'P 1'
#
loop_
_entity.id
_entity.type
_entity.pdbx_description
1 polymer ?
#
loop_
_entity_poly.entity_id
_entity_poly.type
_entity_poly.pdbx_seq_one_letter_code
_entity_poly.pdbx_strand_id
1 'polypeptide(L)' 'MKFNLEEQYQVYLQKVKLDERKMGEVQKKETRQAFYAGISQAIMFSYALTEMVEDDAAKELDYVVKQVTDFWGLFNINEN' A
#
# COMPACT_ATOMS: atom_id res chain seq x y z
N MET A 1 -20.86 3.04 0.71
CA MET A 1 -19.99 2.45 -0.33
C MET A 1 -19.22 1.29 0.30
N LYS A 2 -19.24 0.08 -0.26
CA LYS A 2 -18.42 -1.04 0.25
C LYS A 2 -17.06 -0.95 -0.41
N PHE A 3 -15.99 -0.95 0.38
CA PHE A 3 -14.63 -1.00 -0.15
C PHE A 3 -14.37 -2.40 -0.74
N ASN A 4 -13.98 -2.46 -2.01
CA ASN A 4 -13.80 -3.72 -2.74
C ASN A 4 -12.32 -3.96 -3.04
N LEU A 5 -11.74 -5.00 -2.43
CA LEU A 5 -10.32 -5.31 -2.58
C LEU A 5 -9.95 -5.76 -4.00
N GLU A 6 -10.89 -6.32 -4.77
CA GLU A 6 -10.60 -6.69 -6.16
C GLU A 6 -10.43 -5.44 -7.03
N GLU A 7 -11.28 -4.44 -6.86
CA GLU A 7 -11.15 -3.16 -7.57
C GLU A 7 -9.83 -2.47 -7.21
N GLN A 8 -9.43 -2.51 -5.94
CA GLN A 8 -8.16 -1.94 -5.49
C GLN A 8 -6.95 -2.73 -5.99
N TYR A 9 -7.06 -4.04 -6.13
CA TYR A 9 -6.03 -4.86 -6.75
C TYR A 9 -5.79 -4.43 -8.20
N GLN A 10 -6.86 -4.16 -8.96
CA GLN A 10 -6.73 -3.65 -10.33
C GLN A 10 -6.09 -2.25 -10.38
N VAL A 11 -6.42 -1.35 -9.44
CA VAL A 11 -5.75 -0.05 -9.30
C VAL A 11 -4.26 -0.21 -8.95
N TYR A 12 -3.94 -1.14 -8.05
CA TYR A 12 -2.55 -1.47 -7.71
C TYR A 12 -1.78 -1.90 -8.96
N LEU A 13 -2.32 -2.84 -9.75
CA LEU A 13 -1.68 -3.30 -10.98
C LEU A 13 -1.41 -2.16 -11.96
N GLN A 14 -2.36 -1.23 -12.11
CA GLN A 14 -2.17 -0.03 -12.93
C GLN A 14 -1.02 0.85 -12.40
N LYS A 15 -0.97 1.10 -11.08
CA LYS A 15 0.09 1.90 -10.44
C LYS A 15 1.48 1.30 -10.67
N VAL A 16 1.59 -0.03 -10.61
CA VAL A 16 2.86 -0.75 -10.84
C VAL A 16 3.09 -1.17 -12.29
N LYS A 17 2.27 -0.67 -13.23
CA LYS A 17 2.38 -0.89 -14.68
C LYS A 17 2.37 -2.37 -15.08
N LEU A 18 1.57 -3.16 -14.37
CA LEU A 18 1.36 -4.57 -14.64
C LEU A 18 0.01 -4.81 -15.34
N ASP A 19 -0.02 -5.69 -16.34
CA ASP A 19 -1.24 -6.18 -16.99
C ASP A 19 -1.43 -7.65 -16.62
N GLU A 20 -2.42 -7.96 -15.78
CA GLU A 20 -2.68 -9.32 -15.27
C GLU A 20 -2.84 -10.34 -16.41
N ARG A 21 -3.39 -9.93 -17.57
CA ARG A 21 -3.61 -10.83 -18.71
C ARG A 21 -2.31 -11.29 -19.37
N LYS A 22 -1.23 -10.53 -19.18
CA LYS A 22 0.11 -10.83 -19.74
C LYS A 22 0.99 -11.63 -18.76
N MET A 23 0.56 -11.77 -17.51
CA MET A 23 1.29 -12.52 -16.50
C MET A 23 1.12 -14.03 -16.70
N GLY A 24 2.17 -14.79 -16.41
CA GLY A 24 2.05 -16.24 -16.21
C GLY A 24 1.28 -16.57 -14.93
N GLU A 25 0.75 -17.78 -14.82
CA GLU A 25 -0.12 -18.19 -13.70
C GLU A 25 0.56 -18.05 -12.33
N VAL A 26 1.87 -18.35 -12.24
CA VAL A 26 2.64 -18.17 -10.99
C VAL A 26 2.70 -16.70 -10.59
N GLN A 27 3.05 -15.82 -11.53
CA GLN A 27 3.14 -14.38 -11.27
C GLN A 27 1.79 -13.80 -10.87
N LYS A 28 0.68 -14.20 -11.52
CA LYS A 28 -0.68 -13.76 -11.12
C LYS A 28 -0.97 -14.10 -9.67
N LYS A 29 -0.71 -15.36 -9.30
CA LYS A 29 -0.94 -15.85 -7.94
C LYS A 29 -0.11 -15.09 -6.92
N GLU A 30 1.20 -14.99 -7.14
CA GLU A 30 2.12 -14.34 -6.21
C GLU A 30 1.85 -12.84 -6.09
N THR A 31 1.55 -12.16 -7.21
CA THR A 31 1.22 -10.73 -7.22
C THR A 31 -0.06 -10.45 -6.43
N ARG A 32 -1.09 -11.29 -6.59
CA ARG A 32 -2.34 -11.22 -5.82
C ARG A 32 -2.10 -11.51 -4.35
N GLN A 33 -1.33 -12.55 -4.02
CA GLN A 33 -0.98 -12.87 -2.63
C GLN A 33 -0.23 -11.73 -1.96
N ALA A 34 0.73 -11.12 -2.65
CA ALA A 34 1.50 -9.97 -2.14
C ALA A 34 0.59 -8.77 -1.87
N PHE A 35 -0.34 -8.45 -2.78
CA PHE A 35 -1.31 -7.37 -2.58
C PHE A 35 -2.17 -7.61 -1.34
N TYR A 36 -2.80 -8.78 -1.21
CA TYR A 36 -3.65 -9.08 -0.06
C TYR A 36 -2.87 -9.13 1.25
N ALA A 37 -1.66 -9.70 1.24
CA ALA A 37 -0.79 -9.71 2.41
C ALA A 37 -0.42 -8.28 2.85
N GLY A 38 -0.07 -7.41 1.91
CA GLY A 38 0.22 -5.99 2.18
C GLY A 38 -0.98 -5.26 2.80
N ILE A 39 -2.19 -5.47 2.25
CA ILE A 39 -3.42 -4.89 2.81
C ILE A 39 -3.69 -5.42 4.23
N SER A 40 -3.54 -6.74 4.46
CA SER A 40 -3.72 -7.31 5.79
C SER A 40 -2.75 -6.71 6.81
N GLN A 41 -1.48 -6.49 6.44
CA GLN A 41 -0.51 -5.82 7.31
C GLN A 41 -0.88 -4.35 7.57
N ALA A 42 -1.34 -3.61 6.56
CA ALA A 42 -1.79 -2.23 6.73
C ALA A 42 -3.01 -2.11 7.66
N ILE A 43 -3.93 -3.09 7.63
CA ILE A 43 -5.05 -3.17 8.56
C ILE A 43 -4.57 -3.43 9.99
N MET A 44 -3.64 -4.39 10.17
CA MET A 44 -3.07 -4.67 11.50
C MET A 44 -2.32 -3.47 12.06
N PHE A 45 -1.57 -2.76 11.23
CA PHE A 45 -0.93 -1.50 11.61
C PHE A 45 -1.96 -0.46 12.04
N SER A 46 -3.03 -0.28 11.25
CA SER A 46 -4.13 0.64 11.60
C SER A 46 -4.76 0.28 12.95
N TYR A 47 -4.96 -1.00 13.25
CA TYR A 47 -5.45 -1.45 14.55
C TYR A 47 -4.46 -1.11 15.67
N ALA A 48 -3.16 -1.35 15.48
CA ALA A 48 -2.14 -1.01 16.47
C ALA A 48 -2.12 0.50 16.78
N LEU A 49 -2.30 1.36 15.78
CA LEU A 49 -2.41 2.80 15.99
C LEU A 49 -3.60 3.19 16.88
N THR A 50 -4.71 2.44 16.83
CA THR A 50 -5.89 2.73 17.70
C THR A 50 -5.65 2.43 19.17
N GLU A 51 -4.61 1.67 19.50
CA GLU A 51 -4.22 1.33 20.88
C GLU A 51 -3.21 2.33 21.46
N MET A 52 -2.77 3.30 20.67
CA MET A 52 -1.77 4.30 21.05
C MET A 52 -2.42 5.62 21.52
N VAL A 53 -1.63 6.44 22.21
CA VAL A 53 -1.99 7.85 22.44
C VAL A 53 -1.97 8.59 21.10
N GLU A 54 -2.95 9.47 20.87
CA GLU A 54 -3.20 10.13 19.58
C GLU A 54 -1.96 10.80 18.98
N ASP A 55 -1.20 11.57 19.77
CA ASP A 55 0.02 12.25 19.31
C ASP A 55 1.11 11.28 18.85
N ASP A 56 1.23 10.12 19.50
CA ASP A 56 2.23 9.11 19.14
C ASP A 56 1.76 8.29 17.93
N ALA A 57 0.45 7.99 17.84
CA ALA A 57 -0.15 7.38 16.66
C ALA A 57 0.06 8.26 15.42
N ALA A 58 -0.10 9.58 15.56
CA ALA A 58 0.12 10.54 14.48
C ALA A 58 1.58 10.54 14.01
N LYS A 59 2.55 10.55 14.93
CA LYS A 59 3.98 10.48 14.58
C LYS A 59 4.35 9.19 13.85
N GLU A 60 3.84 8.05 14.31
CA GLU A 60 4.08 6.77 13.65
C GLU A 60 3.47 6.72 12.25
N LEU A 61 2.26 7.24 12.08
CA LEU A 61 1.62 7.33 10.78
C LEU A 61 2.42 8.24 9.83
N ASP A 62 2.83 9.43 10.28
CA ASP A 62 3.68 10.35 9.51
C ASP A 62 4.99 9.70 9.08
N TYR A 63 5.62 8.93 9.98
CA TYR A 63 6.85 8.20 9.67
C TYR A 63 6.65 7.13 8.58
N VAL A 64 5.55 6.37 8.63
CA VAL A 64 5.22 5.38 7.60
C VAL A 64 4.86 6.06 6.27
N VAL A 65 4.09 7.15 6.31
CA VAL A 65 3.75 7.95 5.11
C VAL A 65 5.02 8.47 4.44
N LYS A 66 6.01 8.95 5.22
CA LYS A 66 7.30 9.37 4.70
C LYS A 66 8.02 8.23 3.98
N GLN A 67 8.14 7.05 4.59
CA GLN A 67 8.80 5.89 3.98
C GLN A 67 8.15 5.47 2.66
N VAL A 68 6.80 5.41 2.62
CA VAL A 68 6.06 5.08 1.39
C VAL A 68 6.30 6.13 0.31
N THR A 69 6.29 7.40 0.70
CA THR A 69 6.52 8.51 -0.24
C THR A 69 7.94 8.48 -0.80
N ASP A 70 8.94 8.31 0.07
CA ASP A 70 10.34 8.22 -0.33
C ASP A 70 10.54 7.08 -1.33
N PHE A 71 9.91 5.92 -1.11
CA PHE A 71 9.96 4.79 -2.03
C PHE A 71 9.41 5.11 -3.42
N TRP A 72 8.26 5.79 -3.49
CA TRP A 72 7.63 6.18 -4.76
C TRP A 72 8.24 7.47 -5.37
N GLY A 73 9.13 8.15 -4.65
CA GLY A 73 9.72 9.42 -5.06
C GLY A 73 8.70 10.57 -5.15
N LEU A 74 7.55 10.49 -4.47
CA LEU A 74 6.46 11.48 -4.63
C LEU A 74 6.81 12.88 -4.08
N PHE A 75 7.86 13.02 -3.26
CA PHE A 75 8.40 14.31 -2.78
C PHE A 75 9.84 14.62 -3.24
N ASN A 76 10.36 13.96 -4.29
CA ASN A 76 11.55 14.47 -4.99
C ASN A 76 11.15 15.59 -5.95
N ILE A 77 10.62 16.69 -5.39
CA ILE A 77 10.58 17.97 -6.08
C ILE A 77 11.90 18.63 -5.72
N ASN A 78 12.86 18.58 -6.64
CA ASN A 78 14.06 19.38 -6.54
C ASN A 78 13.67 20.84 -6.28
N GLU A 79 14.20 21.40 -5.19
CA GLU A 79 14.69 22.77 -5.21
C GLU A 79 15.50 22.97 -6.50
N ASN A 80 14.94 23.71 -7.45
CA ASN A 80 15.62 24.34 -8.59
C ASN A 80 14.85 25.60 -8.96
#